data_AF-A0A7S0QC79-F1
#
_entry.id   AF-A0A7S0QC79-F1
#
_cell.length_a   1.000
_cell.length_b   1.000
_cell.length_c   1.000
_cell.angle_alpha   90.00
_cell.angle_beta   90.00
_cell.angle_gamma   90.00
#
_symmetry.space_group_name_H-M   'P 1'
#
loop_
_entity.id
_entity.type
_entity.pdbx_description
1 polymer ?
#
loop_
_entity_poly.entity_id
_entity_poly.type
_entity_poly.pdbx_seq_one_letter_code
_entity_poly.pdbx_strand_id
1 'polypeptide(L)'
;DAKRTIPFFDQRVQSTVQATLKGLCRTILGLMVGFIILLSLFYGLAWNPKSNYDNIQMAVCDLDRGFIGSTIIGLATNKSIIPFTVTVLTDVHSLGDVKRIVDEGRFNAALVVNPSASDNLVAAVRNRTVTYVAAAATSFVFDEGRGGSSMASILRLNIPPIASVLANAHISATLFQNLSDPPVSATLSSLNAAALVGPVGNTEVNLHRIQYTGENSLIGLGFIDTWVFAMISASMVL
;
A
#
# COMPACT_ATOMS: atom_id res chain seq x y z
N ASP A 1 -4.12 71.23 -21.11
CA ASP A 1 -4.53 69.80 -21.18
C ASP A 1 -4.42 69.23 -22.58
N ALA A 2 -3.22 68.76 -22.95
CA ALA A 2 -3.04 67.95 -24.15
C ALA A 2 -3.25 66.47 -23.77
N LYS A 3 -4.35 65.87 -24.24
CA LYS A 3 -4.60 64.43 -24.11
C LYS A 3 -3.49 63.68 -24.87
N ARG A 4 -2.48 63.18 -24.14
CA ARG A 4 -1.49 62.21 -24.63
C ARG A 4 -2.21 60.89 -24.94
N THR A 5 -2.79 60.79 -26.13
CA THR A 5 -3.22 59.49 -26.67
C THR A 5 -1.96 58.74 -27.07
N ILE A 6 -1.55 57.77 -26.24
CA ILE A 6 -0.52 56.81 -26.63
C ILE A 6 -1.09 56.06 -27.84
N PRO A 7 -0.49 56.18 -29.04
CA PRO A 7 -1.06 55.53 -30.21
C PRO A 7 -1.00 54.02 -29.97
N PHE A 8 -2.17 53.40 -29.93
CA PHE A 8 -2.36 51.94 -29.79
C PHE A 8 -1.68 51.13 -30.91
N PHE A 9 -1.11 51.81 -31.91
CA PHE A 9 -0.43 51.31 -33.09
C PHE A 9 1.08 51.61 -33.10
N ASP A 10 1.72 51.82 -31.95
CA ASP A 10 3.18 51.83 -31.91
C ASP A 10 3.70 50.42 -32.27
N GLN A 11 4.43 50.35 -33.37
CA GLN A 11 5.03 49.12 -33.91
C GLN A 11 5.89 48.39 -32.88
N ARG A 12 6.50 49.13 -31.94
CA ARG A 12 7.28 48.55 -30.83
C ARG A 12 6.40 47.81 -29.83
N VAL A 13 5.26 48.40 -29.47
CA VAL A 13 4.26 47.76 -28.59
C VAL A 13 3.68 46.52 -29.26
N GLN A 14 3.39 46.57 -30.56
CA GLN A 14 2.92 45.40 -31.30
C GLN A 14 3.96 44.27 -31.38
N SER A 15 5.24 44.59 -31.60
CA SER A 15 6.31 43.57 -31.65
C SER A 15 6.55 42.91 -30.29
N THR A 16 6.46 43.67 -29.20
CA THR A 16 6.59 43.17 -27.83
C THR A 16 5.41 42.26 -27.49
N VAL A 17 4.18 42.70 -27.76
CA VAL A 17 2.97 41.89 -27.54
C VAL A 17 3.03 40.59 -28.36
N GLN A 18 3.48 40.63 -29.61
CA GLN A 18 3.62 39.43 -30.43
C GLN A 18 4.71 38.48 -29.90
N ALA A 19 5.84 38.99 -29.42
CA ALA A 19 6.89 38.19 -28.81
C ALA A 19 6.40 37.52 -27.51
N THR A 20 5.76 38.29 -26.63
CA THR A 20 5.16 37.77 -25.40
C THR A 20 4.08 36.72 -25.68
N LEU A 21 3.20 36.95 -26.66
CA LEU A 21 2.16 35.98 -27.02
C LEU A 21 2.77 34.68 -27.57
N LYS A 22 3.80 34.78 -28.42
CA LYS A 22 4.54 33.61 -28.93
C LYS A 22 5.26 32.86 -27.80
N GLY A 23 5.82 33.58 -26.84
CA GLY A 23 6.44 33.01 -25.63
C GLY A 23 5.43 32.23 -24.81
N LEU A 24 4.28 32.84 -24.48
CA LEU A 24 3.19 32.19 -23.75
C LEU A 24 2.67 30.93 -24.47
N CYS A 25 2.46 31.01 -25.79
CA CYS A 25 2.04 29.84 -26.57
C CYS A 25 3.06 28.70 -26.50
N ARG A 26 4.36 28.99 -26.57
CA ARG A 26 5.42 27.97 -26.45
C ARG A 26 5.44 27.34 -25.05
N THR A 27 5.32 28.13 -24.00
CA THR A 27 5.28 27.64 -22.61
C THR A 27 4.07 26.76 -22.37
N ILE A 28 2.87 27.18 -22.82
CA ILE A 28 1.65 26.38 -22.71
C ILE A 28 1.81 25.06 -23.47
N LEU A 29 2.33 25.11 -24.70
CA LEU A 29 2.52 23.90 -25.51
C LEU A 29 3.50 22.94 -24.84
N GLY A 30 4.61 23.44 -24.29
CA GLY A 30 5.57 22.63 -23.57
C GLY A 30 4.98 22.01 -22.29
N LEU A 31 4.15 22.74 -21.55
CA LEU A 31 3.45 22.21 -20.38
C LEU A 31 2.48 21.10 -20.79
N MET A 32 1.74 21.26 -21.89
CA MET A 32 0.85 20.22 -22.39
C MET A 32 1.62 18.95 -22.79
N VAL A 33 2.77 19.09 -23.46
CA VAL A 33 3.63 17.95 -23.82
C VAL A 33 4.17 17.26 -22.57
N GLY A 34 4.70 18.02 -21.60
CA GLY A 34 5.17 17.46 -20.33
C GLY A 34 4.07 16.73 -19.56
N PHE A 35 2.87 17.31 -19.53
CA PHE A 35 1.70 16.69 -18.93
C PHE A 35 1.32 15.38 -19.64
N ILE A 36 1.32 15.34 -20.98
CA ILE A 36 1.03 14.11 -21.75
C ILE A 36 2.08 13.03 -21.48
N ILE A 37 3.36 13.38 -21.38
CA ILE A 37 4.44 12.42 -21.05
C ILE A 37 4.22 11.83 -19.66
N LEU A 38 3.97 12.68 -18.65
CA LEU A 38 3.69 12.22 -17.29
C LEU A 38 2.44 11.34 -17.27
N LEU A 39 1.35 11.78 -17.91
CA LEU A 39 0.12 11.02 -18.00
C LEU A 39 0.36 9.66 -18.67
N SER A 40 1.18 9.61 -19.72
CA SER A 40 1.52 8.37 -20.44
C SER A 40 2.36 7.42 -19.58
N LEU A 41 3.26 7.94 -18.75
CA LEU A 41 4.02 7.15 -17.77
C LEU A 41 3.09 6.60 -16.67
N PHE A 42 2.25 7.45 -16.08
CA PHE A 42 1.25 7.02 -15.09
C PHE A 42 0.28 6.01 -15.68
N TYR A 43 -0.20 6.26 -16.89
CA TYR A 43 -1.10 5.36 -17.59
C TYR A 43 -0.41 4.05 -17.92
N GLY A 44 0.85 4.06 -18.37
CA GLY A 44 1.64 2.84 -18.61
C GLY A 44 1.85 2.01 -17.33
N LEU A 45 2.09 2.66 -16.19
CA LEU A 45 2.18 1.99 -14.89
C LEU A 45 0.83 1.43 -14.42
N ALA A 46 -0.27 2.11 -14.77
CA ALA A 46 -1.64 1.69 -14.44
C ALA A 46 -2.24 0.75 -15.49
N TRP A 47 -1.63 0.60 -16.66
CA TRP A 47 -2.16 -0.16 -17.79
C TRP A 47 -1.91 -1.64 -17.54
N ASN A 48 -3.00 -2.40 -17.55
CA ASN A 48 -3.01 -3.84 -17.31
C ASN A 48 -2.50 -4.27 -15.91
N PRO A 49 -3.14 -3.78 -14.83
CA PRO A 49 -2.70 -4.07 -13.46
C PRO A 49 -2.73 -5.58 -13.17
N LYS A 50 -3.61 -6.33 -13.86
CA LYS A 50 -3.69 -7.80 -13.79
C LYS A 50 -2.37 -8.48 -14.17
N SER A 51 -1.71 -8.03 -15.23
CA SER A 51 -0.38 -8.52 -15.61
C SER A 51 0.70 -8.23 -14.57
N ASN A 52 0.53 -7.17 -13.78
CA ASN A 52 1.46 -6.81 -12.70
C ASN A 52 1.20 -7.64 -11.42
N TYR A 53 -0.05 -8.09 -11.21
CA TYR A 53 -0.42 -8.93 -10.08
C TYR A 53 -0.14 -10.42 -10.29
N ASP A 54 -0.28 -10.92 -11.52
CA ASP A 54 -0.09 -12.34 -11.85
C ASP A 54 1.34 -12.83 -11.53
N ASN A 55 2.32 -11.93 -11.56
CA ASN A 55 3.72 -12.22 -11.24
C ASN A 55 4.08 -12.06 -9.75
N ILE A 56 3.16 -11.59 -8.91
CA ILE A 56 3.40 -11.45 -7.49
C ILE A 56 3.22 -12.82 -6.82
N GLN A 57 4.33 -13.35 -6.32
CA GLN A 57 4.34 -14.57 -5.53
C GLN A 57 4.32 -14.24 -4.05
N MET A 58 3.30 -14.72 -3.37
CA MET A 58 3.12 -14.53 -1.94
C MET A 58 3.25 -15.88 -1.23
N ALA A 59 4.03 -15.91 -0.15
CA ALA A 59 4.05 -17.04 0.76
C ALA A 59 3.02 -16.88 1.89
N VAL A 60 2.42 -17.97 2.33
CA VAL A 60 1.65 -18.02 3.58
C VAL A 60 2.25 -19.10 4.46
N CYS A 61 2.57 -18.76 5.70
CA CYS A 61 3.16 -19.69 6.65
C CYS A 61 2.35 -19.69 7.94
N ASP A 62 2.03 -20.88 8.44
CA ASP A 62 1.33 -21.07 9.70
C ASP A 62 2.30 -21.63 10.76
N LEU A 63 2.78 -20.74 11.63
CA LEU A 63 3.60 -21.12 12.80
C LEU A 63 2.76 -21.39 14.05
N ASP A 64 1.46 -21.04 14.00
CA ASP A 64 0.50 -21.22 15.09
C ASP A 64 -0.07 -22.64 15.12
N ARG A 65 -0.30 -23.23 13.94
CA ARG A 65 -0.96 -24.53 13.74
C ARG A 65 -2.37 -24.60 14.36
N GLY A 66 -2.97 -23.44 14.62
CA GLY A 66 -4.30 -23.29 15.21
C GLY A 66 -5.37 -22.89 14.19
N PHE A 67 -6.54 -22.52 14.70
CA PHE A 67 -7.68 -22.16 13.85
C PHE A 67 -7.49 -20.84 13.09
N ILE A 68 -6.68 -19.91 13.63
CA ILE A 68 -6.32 -18.68 12.92
C ILE A 68 -5.49 -19.04 11.69
N GLY A 69 -4.50 -19.92 11.86
CA GLY A 69 -3.66 -20.48 10.79
C GLY A 69 -4.47 -21.09 9.65
N SER A 70 -5.33 -22.04 9.99
CA SER A 70 -6.17 -22.73 8.99
C SER A 70 -7.15 -21.79 8.28
N THR A 71 -7.74 -20.83 9.00
CA THR A 71 -8.64 -19.82 8.41
C THR A 71 -7.89 -18.94 7.42
N ILE A 72 -6.72 -18.43 7.79
CA ILE A 72 -5.92 -17.56 6.93
C ILE A 72 -5.45 -18.31 5.69
N ILE A 73 -4.97 -19.56 5.82
CA ILE A 73 -4.59 -20.37 4.67
C ILE A 73 -5.79 -20.61 3.72
N GLY A 74 -6.96 -20.94 4.29
CA GLY A 74 -8.18 -21.15 3.51
C GLY A 74 -8.63 -19.91 2.74
N LEU A 75 -8.54 -18.72 3.37
CA LEU A 75 -8.85 -17.46 2.72
C LEU A 75 -7.79 -17.05 1.70
N ALA A 76 -6.51 -17.27 2.01
CA ALA A 76 -5.42 -16.84 1.16
C ALA A 76 -5.28 -17.67 -0.12
N THR A 77 -5.67 -18.94 -0.08
CA THR A 77 -5.69 -19.81 -1.26
C THR A 77 -6.89 -19.55 -2.18
N ASN A 78 -7.87 -18.75 -1.73
CA ASN A 78 -9.03 -18.39 -2.53
C ASN A 78 -8.70 -17.26 -3.52
N LYS A 79 -8.48 -17.63 -4.79
CA LYS A 79 -8.17 -16.71 -5.89
C LYS A 79 -9.25 -15.65 -6.17
N SER A 80 -10.47 -15.83 -5.69
CA SER A 80 -11.52 -14.81 -5.82
C SER A 80 -11.31 -13.63 -4.87
N ILE A 81 -10.49 -13.81 -3.84
CA ILE A 81 -10.18 -12.81 -2.80
C ILE A 81 -8.82 -12.17 -3.09
N ILE A 82 -7.84 -12.97 -3.52
CA ILE A 82 -6.46 -12.51 -3.73
C ILE A 82 -6.07 -12.66 -5.21
N PRO A 83 -5.66 -11.58 -5.89
CA PRO A 83 -5.20 -11.63 -7.28
C PRO A 83 -3.74 -12.10 -7.42
N PHE A 84 -3.13 -12.64 -6.35
CA PHE A 84 -1.72 -13.05 -6.30
C PHE A 84 -1.58 -14.56 -6.34
N THR A 85 -0.41 -15.04 -6.75
CA THR A 85 -0.07 -16.46 -6.63
C THR A 85 0.37 -16.75 -5.20
N VAL A 86 -0.48 -17.45 -4.45
CA VAL A 86 -0.22 -17.81 -3.05
C VAL A 86 0.36 -19.22 -2.97
N THR A 87 1.48 -19.36 -2.25
CA THR A 87 2.12 -20.65 -1.92
C THR A 87 2.13 -20.84 -0.42
N VAL A 88 1.65 -21.99 0.05
CA VAL A 88 1.68 -22.33 1.49
C VAL A 88 3.03 -22.96 1.81
N LEU A 89 3.75 -22.41 2.78
CA LEU A 89 5.02 -22.92 3.29
C LEU A 89 4.79 -23.72 4.57
N THR A 90 5.13 -25.02 4.53
CA THR A 90 4.96 -25.95 5.64
C THR A 90 6.27 -26.39 6.28
N ASP A 91 7.39 -26.17 5.60
CA ASP A 91 8.76 -26.51 5.99
C ASP A 91 9.45 -25.42 6.81
N VAL A 92 8.71 -24.38 7.19
CA VAL A 92 9.23 -23.22 7.90
C VAL A 92 8.83 -23.27 9.38
N HIS A 93 9.76 -22.96 10.27
CA HIS A 93 9.57 -23.09 11.72
C HIS A 93 9.75 -21.80 12.51
N SER A 94 10.23 -20.73 11.86
CA SER A 94 10.44 -19.45 12.52
C SER A 94 10.12 -18.28 11.60
N LEU A 95 9.81 -17.12 12.19
CA LEU A 95 9.68 -15.87 11.44
C LEU A 95 11.00 -15.48 10.76
N GLY A 96 12.15 -15.83 11.35
CA GLY A 96 13.47 -15.57 10.77
C GLY A 96 13.69 -16.30 9.45
N ASP A 97 13.26 -17.56 9.37
CA ASP A 97 13.30 -18.34 8.14
C ASP A 97 12.41 -17.74 7.05
N VAL A 98 11.20 -17.28 7.40
CA VAL A 98 10.33 -16.58 6.45
C VAL A 98 10.98 -15.30 5.94
N LYS A 99 11.55 -14.48 6.84
CA LYS A 99 12.27 -13.26 6.45
C LYS A 99 13.38 -13.57 5.45
N ARG A 100 14.19 -14.59 5.73
CA ARG A 100 15.27 -15.03 4.84
C ARG A 100 14.75 -15.48 3.47
N ILE A 101 13.66 -16.25 3.42
CA ILE A 101 13.10 -16.72 2.15
C ILE A 101 12.57 -15.56 1.29
N VAL A 102 11.94 -14.55 1.91
CA VAL A 102 11.48 -13.33 1.22
C VAL A 102 12.67 -12.49 0.77
N ASP A 103 13.70 -12.36 1.62
CA ASP A 103 14.94 -11.65 1.33
C ASP A 103 15.71 -12.26 0.14
N GLU A 104 15.87 -13.58 0.13
CA GLU A 104 16.45 -14.36 -0.97
C GLU A 104 15.66 -14.20 -2.29
N GLY A 105 14.40 -13.77 -2.20
CA GLY A 105 13.61 -13.43 -3.37
C GLY A 105 12.78 -14.55 -3.96
N ARG A 106 12.60 -15.62 -3.19
CA ARG A 106 11.74 -16.73 -3.59
C ARG A 106 10.27 -16.30 -3.62
N PHE A 107 9.91 -15.29 -2.84
CA PHE A 107 8.58 -14.67 -2.82
C PHE A 107 8.72 -13.16 -2.69
N ASN A 108 7.75 -12.40 -3.19
CA ASN A 108 7.69 -10.95 -3.07
C ASN A 108 7.27 -10.50 -1.66
N ALA A 109 6.44 -11.31 -1.00
CA ALA A 109 5.97 -11.07 0.34
C ALA A 109 5.55 -12.39 1.01
N ALA A 110 5.38 -12.36 2.33
CA ALA A 110 4.84 -13.45 3.10
C ALA A 110 3.85 -12.97 4.16
N LEU A 111 2.77 -13.72 4.36
CA LEU A 111 1.90 -13.58 5.53
C LEU A 111 2.18 -14.74 6.47
N VAL A 112 2.58 -14.41 7.69
CA VAL A 112 2.97 -15.37 8.72
C VAL A 112 1.95 -15.31 9.83
N VAL A 113 1.35 -16.44 10.18
CA VAL A 113 0.58 -16.57 11.41
C VAL A 113 1.57 -16.88 12.53
N ASN A 114 1.67 -15.97 13.49
CA ASN A 114 2.70 -16.05 14.53
C ASN A 114 2.37 -17.17 15.54
N PRO A 115 3.38 -17.78 16.18
CA PRO A 115 3.15 -18.82 17.18
C PRO A 115 2.17 -18.39 18.28
N SER A 116 1.31 -19.32 18.69
CA SER A 116 0.33 -19.13 19.76
C SER A 116 -0.72 -18.03 19.51
N ALA A 117 -0.88 -17.53 18.29
CA ALA A 117 -1.92 -16.58 17.94
C ALA A 117 -3.32 -17.08 18.32
N SER A 118 -3.65 -18.35 18.03
CA SER A 118 -4.95 -18.95 18.35
C SER A 118 -5.16 -19.06 19.86
N ASP A 119 -4.16 -19.58 20.58
CA ASP A 119 -4.24 -19.76 22.04
C ASP A 119 -4.35 -18.42 22.77
N ASN A 120 -3.58 -17.42 22.33
CA ASN A 120 -3.63 -16.06 22.86
C ASN A 120 -5.01 -15.42 22.66
N LEU A 121 -5.63 -15.65 21.49
CA LEU A 121 -6.97 -15.16 21.21
C LEU A 121 -8.02 -15.85 22.10
N VAL A 122 -7.98 -17.17 22.23
CA VAL A 122 -8.93 -17.91 23.08
C VAL A 122 -8.79 -17.51 24.55
N ALA A 123 -7.55 -17.37 25.04
CA ALA A 123 -7.27 -16.92 26.40
C ALA A 123 -7.80 -15.50 26.65
N ALA A 124 -7.60 -14.59 25.70
CA ALA A 124 -8.09 -13.22 25.78
C ALA A 124 -9.62 -13.14 25.75
N VAL A 125 -10.28 -13.87 24.85
CA VAL A 125 -11.74 -13.88 24.74
C VAL A 125 -12.38 -14.31 26.06
N ARG A 126 -11.82 -15.34 26.72
CA ARG A 126 -12.34 -15.91 27.97
C ARG A 126 -12.00 -15.08 29.22
N ASN A 127 -11.12 -14.09 29.11
CA ASN A 127 -10.69 -13.29 30.25
C ASN A 127 -10.53 -11.81 29.90
N ARG A 128 -11.49 -11.00 30.35
CA ARG A 128 -11.49 -9.54 30.18
C ARG A 128 -10.26 -8.82 30.75
N THR A 129 -9.53 -9.39 31.72
CA THR A 129 -8.34 -8.74 32.29
C THR A 129 -7.07 -8.95 31.47
N VAL A 130 -7.08 -9.90 30.52
CA VAL A 130 -5.95 -10.13 29.61
C VAL A 130 -5.90 -9.02 28.57
N THR A 131 -4.76 -8.34 28.49
CA THR A 131 -4.51 -7.37 27.41
C THR A 131 -4.25 -8.13 26.12
N TYR A 132 -5.11 -7.93 25.12
CA TYR A 132 -4.99 -8.58 23.82
C TYR A 132 -4.42 -7.63 22.78
N VAL A 133 -3.41 -8.09 22.03
CA VAL A 133 -2.78 -7.31 20.95
C VAL A 133 -3.02 -8.05 19.63
N ALA A 134 -4.10 -7.70 18.95
CA ALA A 134 -4.48 -8.32 17.68
C ALA A 134 -3.36 -8.25 16.63
N ALA A 135 -2.63 -7.13 16.58
CA ALA A 135 -1.51 -6.93 15.65
C ALA A 135 -0.40 -7.99 15.77
N ALA A 136 -0.28 -8.66 16.92
CA ALA A 136 0.70 -9.72 17.13
C ALA A 136 0.28 -11.09 16.56
N ALA A 137 -0.98 -11.24 16.11
CA ALA A 137 -1.46 -12.51 15.58
C ALA A 137 -0.80 -12.88 14.25
N THR A 138 -0.53 -11.90 13.38
CA THR A 138 0.11 -12.12 12.09
C THR A 138 1.24 -11.14 11.83
N SER A 139 2.21 -11.58 11.03
CA SER A 139 3.29 -10.74 10.52
C SER A 139 3.25 -10.73 9.00
N PHE A 140 3.21 -9.54 8.43
CA PHE A 140 3.31 -9.32 6.99
C PHE A 140 4.73 -8.92 6.64
N VAL A 141 5.47 -9.84 6.05
CA VAL A 141 6.87 -9.67 5.66
C VAL A 141 6.94 -9.29 4.20
N PHE A 142 7.64 -8.21 3.86
CA PHE A 142 7.82 -7.78 2.47
C PHE A 142 9.14 -7.01 2.33
N ASP A 143 9.57 -6.85 1.08
CA ASP A 143 10.77 -6.10 0.72
C ASP A 143 10.40 -4.98 -0.25
N GLU A 144 10.48 -3.72 0.20
CA GLU A 144 10.24 -2.57 -0.67
C GLU A 144 11.36 -2.38 -1.71
N GLY A 145 12.60 -2.74 -1.35
CA GLY A 145 13.79 -2.67 -2.20
C GLY A 145 13.66 -3.42 -3.52
N ARG A 146 12.85 -4.50 -3.53
CA ARG A 146 12.69 -5.40 -4.68
C ARG A 146 11.68 -4.91 -5.73
N GLY A 147 10.76 -4.03 -5.37
CA GLY A 147 9.67 -3.60 -6.27
C GLY A 147 9.34 -2.11 -6.23
N GLY A 148 10.08 -1.32 -5.45
CA GLY A 148 9.81 0.10 -5.28
C GLY A 148 8.50 0.39 -4.54
N SER A 149 8.11 1.66 -4.50
CA SER A 149 6.93 2.15 -3.76
C SER A 149 5.62 1.61 -4.33
N SER A 150 5.56 1.35 -5.62
CA SER A 150 4.36 0.86 -6.30
C SER A 150 4.03 -0.57 -5.86
N MET A 151 5.01 -1.48 -5.89
CA MET A 151 4.84 -2.86 -5.40
C MET A 151 4.52 -2.88 -3.90
N ALA A 152 5.22 -2.08 -3.10
CA ALA A 152 4.95 -1.93 -1.69
C ALA A 152 3.51 -1.48 -1.42
N SER A 153 3.01 -0.51 -2.20
CA SER A 153 1.63 -0.01 -2.09
C SER A 153 0.62 -1.09 -2.46
N ILE A 154 0.84 -1.82 -3.55
CA ILE A 154 -0.02 -2.93 -3.98
C ILE A 154 -0.10 -3.99 -2.87
N LEU A 155 1.04 -4.41 -2.34
CA LEU A 155 1.13 -5.44 -1.32
C LEU A 155 0.43 -5.02 -0.02
N ARG A 156 0.67 -3.78 0.44
CA ARG A 156 0.04 -3.21 1.65
C ARG A 156 -1.46 -2.97 1.51
N LEU A 157 -1.94 -2.65 0.31
CA LEU A 157 -3.38 -2.41 0.08
C LEU A 157 -4.18 -3.70 0.02
N ASN A 158 -3.56 -4.82 -0.37
CA ASN A 158 -4.28 -6.06 -0.64
C ASN A 158 -4.09 -7.16 0.43
N ILE A 159 -2.93 -7.24 1.09
CA ILE A 159 -2.60 -8.38 1.99
C ILE A 159 -3.12 -8.21 3.43
N PRO A 160 -2.87 -7.09 4.14
CA PRO A 160 -3.39 -6.86 5.48
C PRO A 160 -4.93 -6.96 5.61
N PRO A 161 -5.76 -6.56 4.64
CA PRO A 161 -7.22 -6.73 4.71
C PRO A 161 -7.69 -8.19 4.76
N ILE A 162 -6.95 -9.17 4.22
CA ILE A 162 -7.32 -10.59 4.34
C ILE A 162 -7.18 -11.05 5.80
N ALA A 163 -6.06 -10.70 6.44
CA ALA A 163 -5.79 -11.04 7.84
C ALA A 163 -6.73 -10.30 8.81
N SER A 164 -7.20 -9.10 8.47
CA SER A 164 -7.92 -8.22 9.41
C SER A 164 -9.40 -7.99 9.13
N VAL A 165 -9.92 -8.25 7.93
CA VAL A 165 -11.35 -8.02 7.62
C VAL A 165 -12.06 -9.35 7.42
N LEU A 166 -11.55 -10.17 6.49
CA LEU A 166 -12.20 -11.43 6.15
C LEU A 166 -11.97 -12.50 7.21
N ALA A 167 -10.74 -12.62 7.71
CA ALA A 167 -10.44 -13.54 8.80
C ALA A 167 -11.18 -13.13 10.09
N ASN A 168 -11.28 -11.83 10.40
CA ASN A 168 -12.01 -11.36 11.58
C ASN A 168 -13.49 -11.72 11.53
N ALA A 169 -14.17 -11.51 10.41
CA ALA A 169 -15.57 -11.90 10.28
C ALA A 169 -15.78 -13.41 10.49
N HIS A 170 -14.91 -14.24 9.91
CA HIS A 170 -15.02 -15.70 10.05
C HIS A 170 -14.70 -16.16 11.48
N ILE A 171 -13.59 -15.68 12.04
CA ILE A 171 -13.10 -16.05 13.36
C ILE A 171 -14.05 -15.57 14.46
N SER A 172 -14.53 -14.33 14.40
CA SER A 172 -15.52 -13.83 15.35
C SER A 172 -16.80 -14.67 15.32
N ALA A 173 -17.30 -15.03 14.12
CA ALA A 173 -18.48 -15.88 13.99
C ALA A 173 -18.27 -17.27 14.63
N THR A 174 -17.12 -17.90 14.38
CA THR A 174 -16.74 -19.19 15.00
C THR A 174 -16.61 -19.08 16.52
N LEU A 175 -16.00 -18.01 17.02
CA LEU A 175 -15.87 -17.74 18.46
C LEU A 175 -17.26 -17.56 19.10
N PHE A 176 -18.15 -16.78 18.49
CA PHE A 176 -19.52 -16.61 18.98
C PHE A 176 -20.28 -17.93 19.05
N GLN A 177 -20.19 -18.78 18.02
CA GLN A 177 -20.82 -20.11 18.01
C GLN A 177 -20.28 -21.01 19.13
N ASN A 178 -18.97 -20.98 19.38
CA ASN A 178 -18.35 -21.77 20.44
C ASN A 178 -18.60 -21.22 21.85
N LEU A 179 -19.02 -19.95 21.97
CA LEU A 179 -19.42 -19.33 23.25
C LEU A 179 -20.90 -19.52 23.57
N SER A 180 -21.72 -19.94 22.60
CA SER A 180 -23.16 -20.22 22.82
C SER A 180 -23.46 -21.57 23.50
N ASP A 181 -22.45 -22.42 23.77
CA ASP A 181 -22.63 -23.65 24.54
C ASP A 181 -22.71 -23.38 26.06
N PRO A 182 -23.74 -23.88 26.78
CA PRO A 182 -23.83 -23.74 28.23
C PRO A 182 -22.76 -24.60 28.91
N PRO A 183 -21.95 -24.09 29.87
CA PRO A 183 -22.25 -23.02 30.82
C PRO A 183 -21.53 -21.69 30.53
N VAL A 184 -21.12 -21.42 29.28
CA VAL A 184 -20.46 -20.15 28.89
C VAL A 184 -21.49 -19.01 28.73
N SER A 185 -22.59 -19.08 29.47
CA SER A 185 -23.39 -17.90 29.85
C SER A 185 -22.71 -17.06 30.94
N ALA A 186 -21.37 -17.17 31.06
CA ALA A 186 -20.54 -16.14 31.64
C ALA A 186 -20.87 -14.85 30.87
N THR A 187 -21.68 -14.01 31.51
CA THR A 187 -22.21 -12.74 31.00
C THR A 187 -21.29 -12.11 29.96
N LEU A 188 -21.83 -11.63 28.82
CA LEU A 188 -21.06 -10.92 27.79
C LEU A 188 -20.11 -9.84 28.36
N SER A 189 -20.43 -9.31 29.55
CA SER A 189 -19.60 -8.38 30.32
C SER A 189 -18.27 -8.95 30.85
N SER A 190 -18.08 -10.27 30.86
CA SER A 190 -16.85 -10.96 31.26
C SER A 190 -15.90 -11.25 30.09
N LEU A 191 -16.37 -11.06 28.85
CA LEU A 191 -15.58 -11.25 27.64
C LEU A 191 -14.72 -10.02 27.33
N ASN A 192 -13.60 -10.24 26.67
CA ASN A 192 -12.79 -9.16 26.12
C ASN A 192 -13.35 -8.70 24.78
N ALA A 193 -14.00 -7.52 24.78
CA ALA A 193 -14.60 -6.94 23.57
C ALA A 193 -13.56 -6.66 22.46
N ALA A 194 -12.32 -6.31 22.79
CA ALA A 194 -11.28 -6.05 21.80
C ALA A 194 -10.89 -7.32 21.05
N ALA A 195 -10.77 -8.44 21.76
CA ALA A 195 -10.50 -9.76 21.17
C ALA A 195 -11.66 -10.27 20.31
N LEU A 196 -12.89 -9.83 20.58
CA LEU A 196 -14.09 -10.28 19.86
C LEU A 196 -14.37 -9.47 18.58
N VAL A 197 -14.12 -8.16 18.61
CA VAL A 197 -14.39 -7.25 17.49
C VAL A 197 -13.23 -7.22 16.48
N GLY A 198 -12.00 -7.40 16.96
CA GLY A 198 -10.79 -7.45 16.12
C GLY A 198 -9.87 -8.59 16.51
N PRO A 199 -10.28 -9.86 16.31
CA PRO A 199 -9.53 -11.03 16.77
C PRO A 199 -8.18 -11.22 16.09
N VAL A 200 -7.95 -10.62 14.93
CA VAL A 200 -6.70 -10.75 14.17
C VAL A 200 -6.32 -9.39 13.60
N GLY A 201 -5.07 -9.02 13.84
CA GLY A 201 -4.41 -7.89 13.22
C GLY A 201 -3.07 -8.33 12.64
N ASN A 202 -2.35 -7.37 12.09
CA ASN A 202 -1.11 -7.64 11.37
C ASN A 202 -0.01 -6.65 11.76
N THR A 203 1.21 -7.16 11.95
CA THR A 203 2.42 -6.36 12.10
C THR A 203 3.20 -6.35 10.79
N GLU A 204 3.51 -5.17 10.28
CA GLU A 204 4.34 -5.02 9.08
C GLU A 204 5.82 -5.17 9.39
N VAL A 205 6.49 -6.03 8.62
CA VAL A 205 7.93 -6.25 8.65
C VAL A 205 8.50 -5.97 7.26
N ASN A 206 9.04 -4.77 7.10
CA ASN A 206 9.75 -4.41 5.89
C ASN A 206 11.24 -4.77 6.05
N LEU A 207 11.75 -5.66 5.19
CA LEU A 207 13.13 -6.14 5.22
C LEU A 207 14.11 -5.05 4.81
N HIS A 208 13.83 -4.37 3.70
CA HIS A 208 14.63 -3.28 3.18
C HIS A 208 13.74 -2.08 2.90
N ARG A 209 13.70 -1.17 3.87
CA ARG A 209 12.97 0.09 3.71
C ARG A 209 13.71 0.97 2.72
N ILE A 210 13.06 1.28 1.60
CA ILE A 210 13.54 2.35 0.74
C ILE A 210 13.28 3.64 1.50
N GLN A 211 14.36 4.26 1.97
CA GLN A 211 14.28 5.64 2.42
C GLN A 211 14.06 6.49 1.16
N TYR A 212 12.81 6.91 0.96
CA TYR A 212 12.55 8.09 0.14
C TYR A 212 13.09 9.28 0.93
N THR A 213 14.41 9.51 0.87
CA THR A 213 14.92 10.85 1.10
C THR A 213 14.16 11.77 0.14
N GLY A 214 13.73 12.95 0.62
CA GLY A 214 12.92 13.89 -0.16
C GLY A 214 13.50 14.24 -1.53
N GLU A 215 14.76 13.90 -1.78
CA GLU A 215 15.45 13.92 -3.08
C GLU A 215 14.75 13.09 -4.17
N ASN A 216 14.17 11.92 -3.88
CA ASN A 216 13.53 11.11 -4.93
C ASN A 216 12.12 11.61 -5.32
N SER A 217 11.40 12.25 -4.38
CA SER A 217 10.21 13.06 -4.71
C SER A 217 10.58 14.38 -5.39
N LEU A 218 11.77 14.93 -5.09
CA LEU A 218 12.38 16.06 -5.79
C LEU A 218 12.95 15.69 -7.16
N ILE A 219 13.14 14.42 -7.53
CA ILE A 219 13.46 14.09 -8.93
C ILE A 219 12.18 14.24 -9.77
N GLY A 220 11.02 13.78 -9.29
CA GLY A 220 9.75 14.00 -9.98
C GLY A 220 9.29 15.47 -9.96
N LEU A 221 9.26 16.08 -8.77
CA LEU A 221 8.86 17.48 -8.59
C LEU A 221 9.94 18.45 -9.06
N GLY A 222 11.23 18.16 -8.85
CA GLY A 222 12.34 18.98 -9.34
C GLY A 222 12.56 18.84 -10.84
N PHE A 223 12.18 17.73 -11.49
CA PHE A 223 12.09 17.70 -12.95
C PHE A 223 10.99 18.64 -13.44
N ILE A 224 9.82 18.66 -12.77
CA ILE A 224 8.73 19.59 -13.07
C ILE A 224 9.16 21.04 -12.80
N ASP A 225 9.76 21.33 -11.64
CA ASP A 225 10.21 22.68 -11.26
C ASP A 225 11.31 23.15 -12.21
N THR A 226 12.32 22.33 -12.53
CA THR A 226 13.39 22.70 -13.47
C THR A 226 12.84 22.90 -14.88
N TRP A 227 11.87 22.09 -15.32
CA TRP A 227 11.19 22.28 -16.61
C TRP A 227 10.36 23.56 -16.65
N VAL A 228 9.56 23.81 -15.60
CA VAL A 228 8.72 25.02 -15.48
C VAL A 228 9.60 26.26 -15.43
N PHE A 229 10.69 26.24 -14.64
CA PHE A 229 11.62 27.36 -14.54
C PHE A 229 12.37 27.60 -15.85
N ALA A 230 12.81 26.55 -16.55
CA ALA A 230 13.46 26.66 -17.85
C ALA A 230 12.51 27.24 -18.92
N MET A 231 11.23 26.85 -18.91
CA MET A 231 10.24 27.38 -19.85
C MET A 231 9.81 28.81 -19.54
N ILE A 232 9.67 29.18 -18.25
CA ILE A 232 9.43 30.57 -17.83
C ILE A 232 10.63 31.45 -18.24
N SER A 233 11.86 31.00 -17.95
CA SER A 233 13.08 31.73 -18.29
C SER A 233 13.24 31.91 -19.80
N ALA A 234 12.96 30.87 -20.59
CA ALA A 234 12.99 30.94 -22.05
C ALA A 234 11.91 31.89 -22.63
N SER A 235 10.79 32.09 -21.93
CA SER A 235 9.74 33.03 -22.32
C SER A 235 9.99 34.48 -21.90
N MET A 236 10.89 34.72 -20.95
CA MET A 236 11.27 36.06 -20.46
C MET A 236 12.51 36.65 -21.14
N VAL A 237 13.29 35.84 -21.87
CA VAL A 237 14.52 36.27 -22.59
C VAL A 237 14.23 36.69 -24.05
N LEU A 238 12.97 36.65 -24.50
CA LEU A 238 12.50 37.05 -25.84
C LEU A 238 11.52 38.23 -25.76
#